data_AF-A0A0M3J429-F1
#
_entry.id   AF-A0A0M3J429-F1
#
_cell.length_a   1.000
_cell.length_b   1.000
_cell.length_c   1.000
_cell.angle_alpha   90.00
_cell.angle_beta   90.00
_cell.angle_gamma   90.00
#
_symmetry.space_group_name_H-M   'P 1'
#
loop_
_entity.id
_entity.type
_entity.pdbx_description
1 polymer ?
#
loop_
_entity_poly.entity_id
_entity_poly.type
_entity_poly.pdbx_seq_one_letter_code
_entity_poly.pdbx_strand_id
1 'polypeptide(L)'
;ECEHCQFKTAAEYNWTSPAIIVAADRTCSGLYNIIIPLRAYYRPVHQLQPIILLLELEENTSPNPSFLDVIAWFPLVYWMQGKISSLDNLLKAGVCLADNVIVVKEGATAVEEHLADCTTIVTVQKIHRMFPQLRLITELTHSSNMRFMQFDADDRYAMQQSKFEKRERKRGSNMPFMFRLPFAQGGVFSANMLDRLLYQAVVKPYVVDFVRLLLGIDQSVGSGYLMSFKITHEDLWIRNYGRLYQKLCSSVADIPIGIFRTKPMDSNTVL
;
A
#
# COMPACT_ATOMS: atom_id res chain seq x y z
N GLU A 1 28.03 -11.68 0.65
CA GLU A 1 27.86 -13.14 0.56
C GLU A 1 28.08 -13.69 1.97
N CYS A 2 27.17 -14.50 2.50
CA CYS A 2 27.32 -15.10 3.82
C CYS A 2 27.47 -16.61 3.68
N GLU A 3 28.12 -17.27 4.64
CA GLU A 3 28.35 -18.72 4.60
C GLU A 3 27.05 -19.53 4.75
N HIS A 4 25.99 -18.91 5.28
CA HIS A 4 24.72 -19.56 5.58
C HIS A 4 23.88 -19.86 4.33
N CYS A 5 23.94 -19.01 3.30
CA CYS A 5 23.09 -19.10 2.13
C CYS A 5 23.77 -18.47 0.91
N GLN A 6 23.83 -19.23 -0.19
CA GLN A 6 24.45 -18.78 -1.44
C GLN A 6 23.48 -18.06 -2.38
N PHE A 7 22.23 -17.88 -1.97
CA PHE A 7 21.22 -17.27 -2.83
C PHE A 7 21.47 -15.77 -3.04
N LYS A 8 21.56 -15.38 -4.31
CA LYS A 8 21.87 -14.00 -4.72
C LYS A 8 20.64 -13.21 -5.12
N THR A 9 19.59 -13.88 -5.56
CA THR A 9 18.34 -13.27 -5.99
C THR A 9 17.17 -13.78 -5.16
N ALA A 10 16.13 -12.95 -5.02
CA ALA A 10 14.90 -13.33 -4.32
C ALA A 10 14.22 -14.54 -4.97
N ALA A 11 14.37 -14.71 -6.29
CA ALA A 11 13.78 -15.84 -7.03
C ALA A 11 14.36 -17.21 -6.60
N GLU A 12 15.62 -17.25 -6.17
CA GLU A 12 16.28 -18.51 -5.76
C GLU A 12 15.71 -19.08 -4.44
N TYR A 13 15.07 -18.25 -3.62
CA TYR A 13 14.47 -18.67 -2.36
C TYR A 13 13.18 -19.50 -2.55
N ASN A 14 12.57 -19.50 -3.74
CA ASN A 14 11.38 -20.28 -4.09
C ASN A 14 10.28 -20.25 -3.01
N TRP A 15 9.88 -19.05 -2.59
CA TRP A 15 8.81 -18.89 -1.61
C TRP A 15 7.45 -19.38 -2.15
N THR A 16 6.62 -19.89 -1.26
CA THR A 16 5.27 -20.38 -1.59
C THR A 16 4.28 -19.24 -1.79
N SER A 17 4.47 -18.13 -1.08
CA SER A 17 3.64 -16.93 -1.13
C SER A 17 4.35 -15.81 -1.90
N PRO A 18 3.59 -14.96 -2.62
CA PRO A 18 4.16 -13.84 -3.36
C PRO A 18 4.75 -12.79 -2.42
N ALA A 19 5.88 -12.21 -2.83
CA ALA A 19 6.62 -11.26 -2.01
C ALA A 19 5.98 -9.86 -1.99
N ILE A 20 6.29 -9.11 -0.94
CA ILE A 20 6.03 -7.67 -0.82
C ILE A 20 7.37 -6.94 -0.87
N ILE A 21 7.53 -6.03 -1.82
CA ILE A 21 8.73 -5.19 -1.92
C ILE A 21 8.40 -3.82 -1.33
N VAL A 22 9.21 -3.35 -0.40
CA VAL A 22 9.10 -2.00 0.18
C VAL A 22 10.33 -1.21 -0.23
N ALA A 23 10.15 -0.23 -1.11
CA ALA A 23 11.19 0.70 -1.52
C ALA A 23 11.16 1.94 -0.62
N ALA A 24 12.29 2.26 -0.02
CA ALA A 24 12.43 3.43 0.86
C ALA A 24 13.81 4.08 0.72
N ASP A 25 13.87 5.40 0.87
CA ASP A 25 15.10 6.17 0.74
C ASP A 25 16.07 5.89 1.90
N ARG A 26 15.56 5.69 3.12
CA ARG A 26 16.37 5.49 4.33
C ARG A 26 15.71 4.50 5.28
N THR A 27 16.51 3.92 6.18
CA THR A 27 15.95 3.17 7.31
C THR A 27 15.35 4.13 8.33
N CYS A 28 14.03 4.08 8.50
CA CYS A 28 13.33 4.83 9.54
C CYS A 28 12.61 3.87 10.50
N SER A 29 12.37 4.32 11.73
CA SER A 29 11.53 3.60 12.70
C SER A 29 10.11 3.37 12.18
N GLY A 30 9.66 4.17 11.21
CA GLY A 30 8.37 3.98 10.54
C GLY A 30 8.26 2.68 9.75
N LEU A 31 9.35 2.15 9.19
CA LEU A 31 9.33 0.88 8.46
C LEU A 31 8.96 -0.30 9.37
N TYR A 32 9.30 -0.22 10.66
CA TYR A 32 8.88 -1.22 11.65
C TYR A 32 7.36 -1.29 11.78
N ASN A 33 6.66 -0.15 11.71
CA ASN A 33 5.20 -0.10 11.77
C ASN A 33 4.51 -0.74 10.56
N ILE A 34 5.23 -0.95 9.44
CA ILE A 34 4.75 -1.71 8.29
C ILE A 34 4.85 -3.22 8.57
N ILE A 35 5.91 -3.66 9.24
CA ILE A 35 6.20 -5.07 9.49
C ILE A 35 5.27 -5.65 10.57
N ILE A 36 5.00 -4.92 11.65
CA ILE A 36 4.17 -5.37 12.78
C ILE A 36 2.83 -5.99 12.33
N PRO A 37 1.94 -5.27 11.61
CA PRO A 37 0.64 -5.83 11.23
C PRO A 37 0.76 -6.99 10.21
N LEU A 38 1.83 -7.01 9.40
CA LEU A 38 2.11 -8.08 8.45
C LEU A 38 2.69 -9.35 9.11
N ARG A 39 3.10 -9.25 10.37
CA ARG A 39 3.65 -10.34 11.19
C ARG A 39 2.86 -10.55 12.49
N ALA A 40 1.66 -10.01 12.57
CA ALA A 40 0.82 -10.12 13.75
C ALA A 40 0.38 -11.57 14.02
N TYR A 41 0.15 -11.89 15.29
CA TYR A 41 -0.14 -13.25 15.76
C TYR A 41 -1.38 -13.90 15.11
N TYR A 42 -2.36 -13.09 14.70
CA TYR A 42 -3.60 -13.56 14.08
C TYR A 42 -3.42 -13.98 12.61
N ARG A 43 -2.26 -13.70 12.00
CA ARG A 43 -1.95 -14.13 10.64
C ARG A 43 -1.47 -15.57 10.64
N PRO A 44 -2.05 -16.45 9.82
CA PRO A 44 -1.60 -17.84 9.74
C PRO A 44 -0.21 -17.91 9.10
N VAL A 45 0.68 -18.73 9.68
CA VAL A 45 2.09 -18.85 9.30
C VAL A 45 2.28 -19.20 7.82
N HIS A 46 1.42 -20.05 7.26
CA HIS A 46 1.48 -20.49 5.87
C HIS A 46 1.06 -19.42 4.84
N GLN A 47 0.44 -18.32 5.28
CA GLN A 47 0.05 -17.20 4.42
C GLN A 47 0.97 -15.99 4.58
N LEU A 48 2.04 -16.10 5.39
CA LEU A 48 2.98 -15.01 5.56
C LEU A 48 3.68 -14.74 4.23
N GLN A 49 3.61 -13.49 3.79
CA GLN A 49 4.27 -13.03 2.58
C GLN A 49 5.69 -12.55 2.93
N PRO A 50 6.73 -12.99 2.21
CA PRO A 50 8.09 -12.48 2.39
C PRO A 50 8.13 -10.98 2.14
N ILE A 51 8.86 -10.24 2.99
CA ILE A 51 9.02 -8.80 2.85
C ILE A 51 10.47 -8.51 2.45
N ILE A 52 10.65 -7.74 1.38
CA ILE A 52 11.96 -7.32 0.88
C ILE A 52 12.04 -5.80 0.98
N LEU A 53 12.94 -5.30 1.83
CA LEU A 53 13.22 -3.89 1.97
C LEU A 53 14.29 -3.48 0.95
N LEU A 54 13.90 -2.74 -0.09
CA LEU A 54 14.79 -2.14 -1.06
C LEU A 54 15.18 -0.74 -0.59
N LEU A 55 16.41 -0.60 -0.07
CA LEU A 55 16.87 0.62 0.57
C LEU A 55 17.82 1.39 -0.36
N GLU A 56 17.50 2.65 -0.64
CA GLU A 56 18.36 3.56 -1.40
C GLU A 56 19.41 4.22 -0.48
N LEU A 57 20.31 3.41 0.07
CA LEU A 57 21.41 3.89 0.91
C LEU A 57 22.52 4.52 0.07
N GLU A 58 23.24 5.48 0.66
CA GLU A 58 24.47 6.03 0.07
C GLU A 58 25.52 4.93 -0.13
N GLU A 59 26.44 5.16 -1.05
CA GLU A 59 27.50 4.21 -1.36
C GLU A 59 28.35 3.94 -0.10
N ASN A 60 28.51 2.66 0.26
CA ASN A 60 29.22 2.17 1.46
C ASN A 60 28.55 2.38 2.83
N THR A 61 27.28 2.77 2.90
CA THR A 61 26.54 2.76 4.18
C THR A 61 25.70 1.48 4.33
N SER A 62 25.81 0.85 5.49
CA SER A 62 24.88 -0.20 5.90
C SER A 62 23.63 0.42 6.56
N PRO A 63 22.50 -0.31 6.58
CA PRO A 63 21.36 0.01 7.45
C PRO A 63 21.82 0.25 8.90
N ASN A 64 21.06 1.05 9.66
CA ASN A 64 21.31 1.24 11.08
C ASN A 64 21.33 -0.14 11.79
N PRO A 65 22.40 -0.49 12.54
CA PRO A 65 22.49 -1.78 13.23
C PRO A 65 21.31 -2.06 14.15
N SER A 66 20.83 -1.05 14.89
CA SER A 66 19.68 -1.21 15.79
C SER A 66 18.39 -1.56 15.05
N PHE A 67 18.26 -1.11 13.79
CA PHE A 67 17.12 -1.48 12.94
C PHE A 67 17.24 -2.94 12.46
N LEU A 68 18.44 -3.39 12.12
CA LEU A 68 18.70 -4.79 11.75
C LEU A 68 18.45 -5.75 12.91
N ASP A 69 18.88 -5.39 14.12
CA ASP A 69 18.65 -6.19 15.32
C ASP A 69 17.16 -6.42 15.58
N VAL A 70 16.33 -5.39 15.38
CA VAL A 70 14.88 -5.49 15.54
C VAL A 70 14.25 -6.34 14.43
N ILE A 71 14.67 -6.14 13.19
CA ILE A 71 14.12 -6.90 12.05
C ILE A 71 14.48 -8.37 12.10
N ALA A 72 15.65 -8.72 12.64
CA ALA A 72 16.12 -10.10 12.75
C ALA A 72 15.16 -11.02 13.52
N TRP A 73 14.30 -10.46 14.39
CA TRP A 73 13.28 -11.22 15.12
C TRP A 73 12.08 -11.62 14.26
N PHE A 74 11.85 -10.99 13.11
CA PHE A 74 10.71 -11.30 12.26
C PHE A 74 11.06 -12.35 11.19
N PRO A 75 10.19 -13.34 10.98
CA PRO A 75 10.39 -14.34 9.94
C PRO A 75 10.19 -13.73 8.55
N LEU A 76 10.96 -14.24 7.57
CA LEU A 76 10.81 -13.92 6.15
C LEU A 76 10.89 -12.40 5.86
N VAL A 77 11.80 -11.70 6.52
CA VAL A 77 12.12 -10.30 6.24
C VAL A 77 13.56 -10.21 5.74
N TYR A 78 13.73 -9.63 4.57
CA TYR A 78 15.00 -9.48 3.88
C TYR A 78 15.21 -8.01 3.53
N TRP A 79 16.45 -7.60 3.34
CA TRP A 79 16.77 -6.28 2.84
C TRP A 79 17.82 -6.37 1.75
N MET A 80 17.80 -5.41 0.84
CA MET A 80 18.82 -5.24 -0.18
C MET A 80 19.06 -3.76 -0.44
N GLN A 81 20.30 -3.41 -0.73
CA GLN A 81 20.64 -2.06 -1.16
C GLN A 81 20.34 -1.89 -2.65
N GLY A 82 19.68 -0.80 -3.01
CA GLY A 82 19.44 -0.47 -4.42
C GLY A 82 18.38 0.59 -4.62
N LYS A 83 18.44 1.26 -5.77
CA LYS A 83 17.42 2.22 -6.21
C LYS A 83 16.27 1.51 -6.91
N ILE A 84 15.05 1.95 -6.65
CA ILE A 84 13.83 1.51 -7.36
C ILE A 84 13.81 1.92 -8.84
N SER A 85 14.56 2.96 -9.20
CA SER A 85 14.71 3.41 -10.58
C SER A 85 15.52 2.44 -11.46
N SER A 86 16.32 1.56 -10.85
CA SER A 86 17.12 0.56 -11.55
C SER A 86 16.34 -0.74 -11.72
N LEU A 87 16.18 -1.17 -12.97
CA LEU A 87 15.51 -2.42 -13.31
C LEU A 87 16.24 -3.64 -12.72
N ASP A 88 17.57 -3.65 -12.73
CA ASP A 88 18.36 -4.79 -12.24
C ASP A 88 18.13 -5.03 -10.75
N ASN A 89 17.98 -3.94 -9.98
CA ASN A 89 17.67 -4.04 -8.55
C ASN A 89 16.27 -4.61 -8.32
N LEU A 90 15.28 -4.17 -9.12
CA LEU A 90 13.92 -4.70 -9.04
C LEU A 90 13.84 -6.19 -9.45
N LEU A 91 14.59 -6.60 -10.47
CA LEU A 91 14.66 -8.00 -10.87
C LEU A 91 15.34 -8.86 -9.80
N LYS A 92 16.43 -8.39 -9.19
CA LYS A 92 17.07 -9.06 -8.04
C LYS A 92 16.15 -9.15 -6.83
N ALA A 93 15.35 -8.11 -6.59
CA ALA A 93 14.30 -8.11 -5.57
C ALA A 93 13.14 -9.06 -5.89
N GLY A 94 13.08 -9.66 -7.08
CA GLY A 94 12.04 -10.61 -7.45
C GLY A 94 10.71 -9.96 -7.78
N VAL A 95 10.71 -8.78 -8.41
CA VAL A 95 9.48 -8.05 -8.79
C VAL A 95 8.50 -8.90 -9.60
N CYS A 96 8.98 -9.86 -10.40
CA CYS A 96 8.14 -10.77 -11.17
C CYS A 96 7.29 -11.73 -10.31
N LEU A 97 7.74 -12.02 -9.10
CA LEU A 97 7.07 -12.89 -8.13
C LEU A 97 6.34 -12.10 -7.02
N ALA A 98 6.45 -10.77 -7.06
CA ALA A 98 5.84 -9.89 -6.08
C ALA A 98 4.41 -9.56 -6.46
N ASP A 99 3.52 -9.53 -5.45
CA ASP A 99 2.14 -9.07 -5.63
C ASP A 99 2.05 -7.55 -5.49
N ASN A 100 2.81 -7.01 -4.53
CA ASN A 100 2.71 -5.62 -4.12
C ASN A 100 4.09 -4.99 -4.03
N VAL A 101 4.21 -3.77 -4.55
CA VAL A 101 5.37 -2.90 -4.33
C VAL A 101 4.90 -1.62 -3.66
N ILE A 102 5.47 -1.35 -2.49
CA ILE A 102 5.20 -0.17 -1.67
C ILE A 102 6.35 0.80 -1.87
N VAL A 103 6.06 2.01 -2.33
CA VAL A 103 7.04 3.08 -2.53
C VAL A 103 6.81 4.15 -1.48
N VAL A 104 7.74 4.23 -0.52
CA VAL A 104 7.75 5.20 0.57
C VAL A 104 8.80 6.24 0.26
N LYS A 105 8.43 7.52 0.35
CA LYS A 105 9.38 8.62 0.13
C LYS A 105 9.50 9.41 1.41
N GLU A 106 10.73 9.57 1.91
CA GLU A 106 10.97 10.53 2.98
C GLU A 106 11.21 11.89 2.33
N GLY A 107 10.38 12.88 2.69
CA GLY A 107 10.18 14.12 1.94
C GLY A 107 11.45 14.72 1.33
N ALA A 108 11.44 14.89 0.01
CA ALA A 108 12.42 15.74 -0.64
C ALA A 108 12.12 17.20 -0.26
N THR A 109 13.12 17.92 0.26
CA THR A 109 13.12 19.38 0.37
C THR A 109 13.18 20.00 -1.03
N ALA A 110 12.15 19.78 -1.84
CA ALA A 110 12.00 20.45 -3.11
C ALA A 110 11.40 21.83 -2.86
N VAL A 111 11.97 22.84 -3.52
CA VAL A 111 11.55 24.25 -3.41
C VAL A 111 10.14 24.48 -3.97
N GLU A 112 9.68 23.61 -4.88
CA GLU A 112 8.35 23.66 -5.47
C GLU A 112 7.51 22.43 -5.08
N GLU A 113 6.30 22.70 -4.56
CA GLU A 113 5.33 21.70 -4.08
C GLU A 113 5.00 20.61 -5.12
N HIS A 114 4.97 20.95 -6.41
CA HIS A 114 4.64 19.99 -7.47
C HIS A 114 5.81 19.11 -7.91
N LEU A 115 7.05 19.60 -7.76
CA LEU A 115 8.24 18.87 -8.20
C LEU A 115 8.71 17.83 -7.19
N ALA A 116 8.25 17.94 -5.94
CA ALA A 116 8.62 17.02 -4.85
C ALA A 116 8.36 15.55 -5.21
N ASP A 117 7.26 15.25 -5.92
CA ASP A 117 6.85 13.88 -6.23
C ASP A 117 7.28 13.39 -7.63
N CYS A 118 7.88 14.24 -8.47
CA CYS A 118 8.11 13.94 -9.88
C CYS A 118 8.95 12.68 -10.12
N THR A 119 10.03 12.50 -9.36
CA THR A 119 10.92 11.33 -9.51
C THR A 119 10.20 10.02 -9.20
N THR A 120 9.35 10.02 -8.17
CA THR A 120 8.54 8.88 -7.74
C THR A 120 7.48 8.55 -8.78
N ILE A 121 6.73 9.56 -9.25
CA ILE A 121 5.69 9.38 -10.27
C ILE A 121 6.29 8.78 -11.56
N VAL A 122 7.41 9.33 -12.04
CA VAL A 122 8.07 8.83 -13.26
C VAL A 122 8.53 7.38 -13.08
N THR A 123 9.10 7.05 -11.93
CA THR A 123 9.58 5.70 -11.64
C THR A 123 8.43 4.71 -11.56
N VAL A 124 7.36 5.04 -10.83
CA VAL A 124 6.17 4.20 -10.71
C VAL A 124 5.50 3.99 -12.06
N GLN A 125 5.42 5.03 -12.89
CA GLN A 125 4.86 4.93 -14.23
C GLN A 125 5.67 3.99 -15.12
N LYS A 126 7.01 4.00 -15.00
CA LYS A 126 7.87 3.04 -15.70
C LYS A 126 7.57 1.61 -15.25
N ILE A 127 7.52 1.37 -13.95
CA ILE A 127 7.25 0.03 -13.39
C ILE A 127 5.86 -0.46 -13.81
N HIS A 128 4.84 0.39 -13.74
CA HIS A 128 3.48 0.03 -14.15
C HIS A 128 3.40 -0.40 -15.62
N ARG A 129 4.13 0.29 -16.53
CA ARG A 129 4.20 -0.08 -17.94
C ARG A 129 4.93 -1.39 -18.19
N MET A 130 5.95 -1.70 -17.37
CA MET A 130 6.73 -2.94 -17.49
C MET A 130 6.01 -4.14 -16.85
N PHE A 131 5.31 -3.92 -15.74
CA PHE A 131 4.64 -4.94 -14.93
C PHE A 131 3.19 -4.52 -14.67
N PRO A 132 2.28 -4.67 -15.64
CA PRO A 132 0.90 -4.18 -15.52
C PRO A 132 0.06 -4.93 -14.48
N GLN A 133 0.44 -6.16 -14.12
CA GLN A 133 -0.23 -6.98 -13.11
C GLN A 133 0.19 -6.63 -11.66
N LEU A 134 1.27 -5.88 -11.49
CA LEU A 134 1.84 -5.55 -10.20
C LEU A 134 1.02 -4.46 -9.50
N ARG A 135 0.63 -4.69 -8.24
CA ARG A 135 -0.04 -3.65 -7.45
C ARG A 135 0.99 -2.70 -6.85
N LEU A 136 0.94 -1.45 -7.28
CA LEU A 136 1.80 -0.38 -6.77
C LEU A 136 1.04 0.44 -5.73
N ILE A 137 1.63 0.60 -4.55
CA ILE A 137 1.15 1.47 -3.47
C ILE A 137 2.19 2.57 -3.29
N THR A 138 1.82 3.81 -3.55
CA THR A 138 2.76 4.93 -3.55
C THR A 138 2.33 6.01 -2.60
N GLU A 139 3.25 6.44 -1.75
CA GLU A 139 3.08 7.65 -0.96
C GLU A 139 3.41 8.89 -1.81
N LEU A 140 2.51 9.87 -1.79
CA LEU A 140 2.71 11.18 -2.40
C LEU A 140 2.59 12.27 -1.34
N THR A 141 3.44 13.30 -1.45
CA THR A 141 3.38 14.46 -0.55
C THR A 141 2.08 15.25 -0.76
N HIS A 142 1.70 15.49 -2.03
CA HIS A 142 0.52 16.29 -2.35
C HIS A 142 -0.56 15.48 -3.08
N SER A 143 -1.81 15.55 -2.59
CA SER A 143 -2.97 14.92 -3.25
C SER A 143 -3.27 15.46 -4.65
N SER A 144 -2.80 16.66 -4.98
CA SER A 144 -2.90 17.25 -6.32
C SER A 144 -2.11 16.47 -7.38
N ASN A 145 -1.04 15.77 -6.97
CA ASN A 145 -0.16 15.00 -7.86
C ASN A 145 -0.73 13.62 -8.22
N MET A 146 -1.78 13.15 -7.53
CA MET A 146 -2.47 11.87 -7.82
C MET A 146 -2.96 11.76 -9.27
N ARG A 147 -3.17 12.90 -9.94
CA ARG A 147 -3.60 12.97 -11.33
C ARG A 147 -2.57 12.46 -12.34
N PHE A 148 -1.31 12.36 -11.94
CA PHE A 148 -0.20 11.95 -12.81
C PHE A 148 0.14 10.45 -12.69
N MET A 149 -0.55 9.75 -11.79
CA MET A 149 -0.37 8.32 -11.58
C MET A 149 -1.13 7.52 -12.62
N GLN A 150 -0.49 6.46 -13.16
CA GLN A 150 -1.09 5.53 -14.13
C GLN A 150 -1.70 6.24 -15.33
N PHE A 151 -0.89 7.08 -15.98
CA PHE A 151 -1.35 7.85 -17.14
C PHE A 151 -1.31 7.03 -18.44
N ASP A 152 -2.46 6.94 -19.09
CA ASP A 152 -2.62 6.45 -20.45
C ASP A 152 -3.10 7.57 -21.38
N ALA A 153 -2.57 7.59 -22.61
CA ALA A 153 -2.82 8.67 -23.56
C ALA A 153 -4.26 8.69 -24.08
N ASP A 154 -4.92 7.54 -24.18
CA ASP A 154 -6.29 7.38 -24.68
C ASP A 154 -7.24 6.89 -23.57
N ASP A 155 -7.29 7.62 -22.46
CA ASP A 155 -8.20 7.32 -21.36
C ASP A 155 -9.40 8.28 -21.32
N ARG A 156 -10.50 7.86 -21.97
CA ARG A 156 -11.79 8.56 -21.92
C ARG A 156 -12.38 8.64 -20.50
N TYR A 157 -12.14 7.62 -19.68
CA TYR A 157 -12.65 7.54 -18.32
C TYR A 157 -11.94 8.57 -17.43
N ALA A 158 -10.61 8.66 -17.46
CA ALA A 158 -9.87 9.71 -16.76
C ALA A 158 -10.27 11.12 -17.20
N MET A 159 -10.57 11.34 -18.48
CA MET A 159 -11.05 12.64 -18.97
C MET A 159 -12.40 13.02 -18.33
N GLN A 160 -13.34 12.07 -18.25
CA GLN A 160 -14.64 12.30 -17.61
C GLN A 160 -14.49 12.51 -16.10
N GLN A 161 -13.64 11.75 -15.42
CA GLN A 161 -13.34 11.97 -13.99
C GLN A 161 -12.80 13.38 -13.73
N SER A 162 -11.92 13.89 -14.59
CA SER A 162 -11.38 15.26 -14.48
C SER A 162 -12.48 16.32 -14.60
N LYS A 163 -13.49 16.10 -15.46
CA LYS A 163 -14.66 16.99 -15.54
C LYS A 163 -15.48 16.94 -14.26
N PHE A 164 -15.69 15.75 -13.68
CA PHE A 164 -16.43 15.57 -12.45
C PHE A 164 -15.73 16.21 -11.24
N GLU A 165 -14.43 15.96 -11.08
CA GLU A 165 -13.59 16.56 -10.04
C GLU A 165 -13.66 18.10 -10.08
N LYS A 166 -13.57 18.70 -11.27
CA LYS A 166 -13.72 20.15 -11.43
C LYS A 166 -15.09 20.66 -10.99
N ARG A 167 -16.17 19.90 -11.22
CA ARG A 167 -17.52 20.24 -10.76
C ARG A 167 -17.63 20.13 -9.24
N GLU A 168 -17.12 19.06 -8.65
CA GLU A 168 -17.11 18.86 -7.19
C GLU A 168 -16.28 19.92 -6.46
N ARG A 169 -15.15 20.33 -7.04
CA ARG A 169 -14.35 21.44 -6.51
C ARG A 169 -15.12 22.76 -6.54
N LYS A 170 -15.88 23.04 -7.60
CA LYS A 170 -16.77 24.21 -7.67
C LYS A 170 -17.91 24.16 -6.65
N ARG A 171 -18.34 22.96 -6.24
CA ARG A 171 -19.34 22.76 -5.17
C ARG A 171 -18.76 22.91 -3.75
N GLY A 172 -17.45 23.07 -3.62
CA GLY A 172 -16.78 23.18 -2.31
C GLY A 172 -16.53 21.83 -1.64
N SER A 173 -16.46 20.73 -2.38
CA SER A 173 -16.15 19.41 -1.81
C SER A 173 -14.74 19.39 -1.24
N ASN A 174 -14.59 18.82 -0.04
CA ASN A 174 -13.30 18.66 0.63
C ASN A 174 -12.45 17.51 0.06
N MET A 175 -13.02 16.59 -0.73
CA MET A 175 -12.30 15.45 -1.32
C MET A 175 -12.61 15.27 -2.81
N PRO A 176 -12.26 16.24 -3.66
CA PRO A 176 -12.57 16.16 -5.09
C PRO A 176 -11.80 15.01 -5.78
N PHE A 177 -10.63 14.65 -5.27
CA PHE A 177 -9.78 13.56 -5.79
C PHE A 177 -10.28 12.15 -5.43
N MET A 178 -11.33 12.00 -4.61
CA MET A 178 -11.84 10.71 -4.14
C MET A 178 -12.21 9.75 -5.28
N PHE A 179 -12.68 10.31 -6.39
CA PHE A 179 -13.13 9.55 -7.55
C PHE A 179 -11.99 9.13 -8.47
N ARG A 180 -10.76 9.60 -8.23
CA ARG A 180 -9.61 9.25 -9.06
C ARG A 180 -9.28 7.77 -8.89
N LEU A 181 -9.13 7.07 -10.01
CA LEU A 181 -8.89 5.62 -10.00
C LEU A 181 -7.65 5.22 -9.16
N PRO A 182 -6.49 5.92 -9.25
CA PRO A 182 -5.33 5.60 -8.43
C PRO A 182 -5.58 5.66 -6.92
N PHE A 183 -6.44 6.57 -6.48
CA PHE A 183 -6.84 6.69 -5.07
C PHE A 183 -7.90 5.64 -4.70
N ALA A 184 -8.96 5.50 -5.50
CA ALA A 184 -10.08 4.59 -5.21
C ALA A 184 -9.67 3.11 -5.18
N GLN A 185 -8.66 2.71 -5.95
CA GLN A 185 -8.12 1.35 -5.92
C GLN A 185 -7.13 1.09 -4.77
N GLY A 186 -6.79 2.13 -3.98
CA GLY A 186 -5.81 2.04 -2.90
C GLY A 186 -4.35 2.04 -3.36
N GLY A 187 -4.05 2.50 -4.58
CA GLY A 187 -2.68 2.55 -5.11
C GLY A 187 -1.92 3.81 -4.72
N VAL A 188 -2.62 4.83 -4.21
CA VAL A 188 -2.00 6.11 -3.83
C VAL A 188 -2.48 6.55 -2.45
N PHE A 189 -1.53 6.97 -1.63
CA PHE A 189 -1.76 7.49 -0.29
C PHE A 189 -1.02 8.82 -0.12
N SER A 190 -1.54 9.72 0.72
CA SER A 190 -0.86 10.98 1.06
C SER A 190 -0.99 11.24 2.55
N ALA A 191 0.13 11.55 3.20
CA ALA A 191 0.19 11.82 4.64
C ALA A 191 -0.79 12.93 5.06
N ASN A 192 -0.96 13.97 4.25
CA ASN A 192 -1.87 15.10 4.50
C ASN A 192 -3.35 14.68 4.64
N MET A 193 -3.72 13.47 4.22
CA MET A 193 -5.06 12.94 4.47
C MET A 193 -5.32 12.66 5.95
N LEU A 194 -4.27 12.35 6.71
CA LEU A 194 -4.35 12.08 8.14
C LEU A 194 -4.43 13.37 8.98
N ASP A 195 -4.03 14.53 8.45
CA ASP A 195 -4.16 15.81 9.17
C ASP A 195 -5.62 16.10 9.56
N ARG A 196 -6.56 15.65 8.72
CA ARG A 196 -8.00 15.74 9.01
C ARG A 196 -8.43 14.92 10.21
N LEU A 197 -7.75 13.82 10.48
CA LEU A 197 -7.99 13.00 11.66
C LEU A 197 -7.67 13.81 12.92
N LEU A 198 -6.59 14.60 12.91
CA LEU A 198 -6.24 15.47 14.04
C LEU A 198 -7.30 16.55 14.28
N TYR A 199 -7.79 17.21 13.21
CA TYR A 199 -8.90 18.16 13.34
C TYR A 199 -10.18 17.52 13.86
N GLN A 200 -10.48 16.28 13.44
CA GLN A 200 -11.63 15.53 13.95
C GLN A 200 -11.46 15.09 15.40
N ALA A 201 -10.23 14.82 15.84
CA ALA A 201 -9.92 14.40 17.20
C ALA A 201 -10.29 15.47 18.23
N VAL A 202 -10.25 16.76 17.86
CA VAL A 202 -10.69 17.88 18.72
C VAL A 202 -12.16 17.72 19.11
N VAL A 203 -13.02 17.27 18.18
CA VAL A 203 -14.46 17.07 18.43
C VAL A 203 -14.73 15.65 18.95
N LYS A 204 -13.96 14.66 18.50
CA LYS A 204 -14.15 13.25 18.79
C LYS A 204 -12.83 12.66 19.33
N PRO A 205 -12.58 12.73 20.64
CA PRO A 205 -11.29 12.35 21.22
C PRO A 205 -10.93 10.88 20.98
N TYR A 206 -11.93 9.99 20.86
CA TYR A 206 -11.74 8.56 20.63
C TYR A 206 -11.25 8.19 19.23
N VAL A 207 -11.27 9.12 18.24
CA VAL A 207 -10.99 8.78 16.84
C VAL A 207 -9.55 8.31 16.64
N VAL A 208 -8.60 8.93 17.34
CA VAL A 208 -7.18 8.54 17.25
C VAL A 208 -6.98 7.13 17.76
N ASP A 209 -7.45 6.84 18.98
CA ASP A 209 -7.33 5.53 19.61
C ASP A 209 -8.04 4.45 18.77
N PHE A 210 -9.22 4.78 18.25
CA PHE A 210 -9.99 3.87 17.39
C PHE A 210 -9.24 3.52 16.10
N VAL A 211 -8.62 4.51 15.43
CA VAL A 211 -7.85 4.25 14.21
C VAL A 211 -6.57 3.47 14.51
N ARG A 212 -5.91 3.71 15.66
CA ARG A 212 -4.72 2.96 16.09
C ARG A 212 -5.05 1.49 16.36
N LEU A 213 -6.20 1.20 16.97
CA LEU A 213 -6.73 -0.16 17.14
C LEU A 213 -7.05 -0.82 15.79
N LEU A 214 -7.71 -0.09 14.88
CA LEU A 214 -8.04 -0.62 13.54
C LEU A 214 -6.79 -0.98 12.72
N LEU A 215 -5.74 -0.15 12.79
CA LEU A 215 -4.46 -0.42 12.12
C LEU A 215 -3.65 -1.52 12.82
N GLY A 216 -4.02 -1.89 14.05
CA GLY A 216 -3.30 -2.88 14.87
C GLY A 216 -1.97 -2.38 15.42
N ILE A 217 -1.78 -1.06 15.51
CA ILE A 217 -0.61 -0.42 16.12
C ILE A 217 -0.67 -0.59 17.65
N ASP A 218 -1.83 -0.25 18.21
CA ASP A 218 -2.13 -0.52 19.61
C ASP A 218 -3.00 -1.78 19.68
N GLN A 219 -2.74 -2.63 20.66
CA GLN A 219 -3.54 -3.82 20.93
C GLN A 219 -3.88 -3.83 22.42
N SER A 220 -5.18 -4.00 22.70
CA SER A 220 -5.68 -4.16 24.05
C SER A 220 -6.29 -5.56 24.19
N VAL A 221 -6.36 -6.07 25.42
CA VAL A 221 -6.98 -7.37 25.65
C VAL A 221 -8.45 -7.30 25.20
N GLY A 222 -8.83 -8.16 24.25
CA GLY A 222 -10.16 -8.16 23.65
C GLY A 222 -10.33 -7.25 22.43
N SER A 223 -9.27 -6.63 21.90
CA SER A 223 -9.34 -5.90 20.62
C SER A 223 -9.42 -6.84 19.43
N GLY A 224 -10.22 -6.49 18.42
CA GLY A 224 -10.26 -7.18 17.12
C GLY A 224 -9.16 -6.73 16.15
N TYR A 225 -9.17 -7.29 14.94
CA TYR A 225 -8.23 -6.93 13.86
C TYR A 225 -8.94 -6.85 12.52
N LEU A 226 -8.35 -6.13 11.56
CA LEU A 226 -8.87 -6.05 10.20
C LEU A 226 -8.47 -7.30 9.40
N MET A 227 -9.46 -7.91 8.76
CA MET A 227 -9.30 -9.06 7.87
C MET A 227 -10.01 -8.79 6.54
N SER A 228 -9.47 -9.36 5.47
CA SER A 228 -10.11 -9.39 4.16
C SER A 228 -10.61 -10.81 3.86
N PHE A 229 -11.87 -10.91 3.45
CA PHE A 229 -12.47 -12.15 2.97
C PHE A 229 -12.74 -12.05 1.48
N LYS A 230 -12.09 -12.90 0.68
CA LYS A 230 -12.28 -12.93 -0.77
C LYS A 230 -13.50 -13.77 -1.11
N ILE A 231 -14.54 -13.12 -1.64
CA ILE A 231 -15.75 -13.80 -2.10
C ILE A 231 -15.41 -14.66 -3.33
N THR A 232 -15.65 -15.96 -3.23
CA THR A 232 -15.42 -16.92 -4.33
C THR A 232 -16.74 -17.34 -4.99
N HIS A 233 -16.68 -18.20 -6.00
CA HIS A 233 -17.88 -18.75 -6.65
C HIS A 233 -18.80 -19.50 -5.68
N GLU A 234 -18.22 -20.14 -4.66
CA GLU A 234 -18.96 -20.88 -3.63
C GLU A 234 -19.73 -19.96 -2.68
N ASP A 235 -19.37 -18.68 -2.59
CA ASP A 235 -20.06 -17.70 -1.73
C ASP A 235 -21.18 -16.94 -2.45
N LEU A 236 -21.34 -17.15 -3.76
CA LEU A 236 -22.32 -16.41 -4.57
C LEU A 236 -23.78 -16.64 -4.16
N TRP A 237 -24.08 -17.74 -3.46
CA TRP A 237 -25.43 -18.00 -2.92
C TRP A 237 -25.89 -16.94 -1.90
N ILE A 238 -24.96 -16.20 -1.29
CA ILE A 238 -25.25 -15.12 -0.34
C ILE A 238 -26.00 -13.97 -1.03
N ARG A 239 -25.68 -13.69 -2.30
CA ARG A 239 -26.26 -12.68 -3.21
C ARG A 239 -26.12 -11.21 -2.79
N ASN A 240 -26.45 -10.84 -1.55
CA ASN A 240 -26.50 -9.46 -1.09
C ASN A 240 -25.68 -9.22 0.18
N TYR A 241 -25.31 -7.95 0.41
CA TYR A 241 -24.47 -7.57 1.55
C TYR A 241 -25.13 -7.82 2.91
N GLY A 242 -26.46 -7.66 3.01
CA GLY A 242 -27.19 -7.91 4.26
C GLY A 242 -27.14 -9.38 4.69
N ARG A 243 -27.25 -10.32 3.74
CA ARG A 243 -27.07 -11.76 4.01
C ARG A 243 -25.63 -12.10 4.35
N LEU A 244 -24.66 -11.42 3.70
CA LEU A 244 -23.25 -11.58 4.05
C LEU A 244 -23.02 -11.17 5.51
N TYR A 245 -23.55 -10.02 5.92
CA TYR A 245 -23.51 -9.54 7.29
C TYR A 245 -24.11 -10.56 8.26
N GLN A 246 -25.32 -11.06 7.98
CA GLN A 246 -25.97 -12.09 8.81
C GLN A 246 -25.14 -13.37 8.93
N LYS A 247 -24.58 -13.87 7.81
CA LYS A 247 -23.72 -15.06 7.80
C LYS A 247 -22.49 -14.84 8.68
N LEU A 248 -21.76 -13.74 8.48
CA LEU A 248 -20.52 -13.47 9.21
C LEU A 248 -20.76 -13.27 10.71
N CYS A 249 -21.77 -12.49 11.09
CA CYS A 249 -22.10 -12.25 12.50
C CYS A 249 -22.59 -13.51 13.21
N SER A 250 -23.35 -14.40 12.54
CA SER A 250 -23.87 -15.63 13.15
C SER A 250 -22.86 -16.76 13.24
N SER A 251 -21.91 -16.84 12.31
CA SER A 251 -20.96 -17.97 12.23
C SER A 251 -19.62 -17.67 12.89
N VAL A 252 -19.04 -16.49 12.65
CA VAL A 252 -17.67 -16.15 13.10
C VAL A 252 -17.66 -14.94 14.04
N ALA A 253 -18.80 -14.30 14.26
CA ALA A 253 -18.93 -13.02 14.98
C ALA A 253 -18.15 -11.86 14.31
N ASP A 254 -17.90 -11.97 13.00
CA ASP A 254 -17.24 -10.93 12.21
C ASP A 254 -18.22 -9.85 11.75
N ILE A 255 -17.77 -8.59 11.76
CA ILE A 255 -18.54 -7.42 11.32
C ILE A 255 -17.92 -6.86 10.04
N PRO A 256 -18.56 -7.02 8.86
CA PRO A 256 -18.01 -6.47 7.63
C PRO A 256 -18.19 -4.95 7.59
N ILE A 257 -17.10 -4.23 7.29
CA ILE A 257 -17.06 -2.76 7.22
C ILE A 257 -17.38 -2.26 5.80
N GLY A 258 -16.93 -2.98 4.77
CA GLY A 258 -17.09 -2.54 3.39
C GLY A 258 -16.73 -3.63 2.39
N ILE A 259 -16.82 -3.29 1.11
CA ILE A 259 -16.51 -4.19 -0.01
C ILE A 259 -15.54 -3.52 -0.97
N PHE A 260 -14.56 -4.28 -1.45
CA PHE A 260 -13.65 -3.87 -2.50
C PHE A 260 -14.03 -4.58 -3.80
N ARG A 261 -14.39 -3.82 -4.83
CA ARG A 261 -14.88 -4.37 -6.11
C ARG A 261 -13.88 -4.12 -7.23
N THR A 262 -13.54 -5.17 -7.97
CA THR A 262 -12.67 -5.12 -9.14
C THR A 262 -13.52 -5.31 -10.40
N LYS A 263 -14.14 -4.24 -10.88
CA LYS A 263 -14.85 -4.23 -12.18
C LYS A 263 -13.94 -3.62 -13.25
N PRO A 264 -13.93 -4.16 -14.49
CA PRO A 264 -13.35 -3.44 -15.61
C PRO A 264 -14.14 -2.14 -15.82
N MET A 265 -13.42 -1.03 -15.92
CA MET A 265 -14.02 0.30 -16.07
C MET A 265 -14.09 0.64 -17.56
N ASP A 266 -15.28 0.58 -18.13
CA ASP A 266 -15.53 1.07 -19.49
C ASP A 266 -16.02 2.52 -19.47
N SER A 267 -15.95 3.23 -20.61
CA SER A 267 -16.41 4.62 -20.75
C SER A 267 -17.89 4.85 -20.39
N ASN A 268 -18.70 3.79 -20.37
CA ASN A 268 -20.12 3.82 -19.96
C ASN A 268 -20.31 3.68 -18.44
N THR A 269 -19.24 3.46 -17.68
CA THR A 269 -19.27 3.22 -16.23
C THR A 269 -19.22 4.52 -15.43
N VAL A 270 -18.99 5.66 -16.08
CA VAL A 270 -19.08 6.98 -15.43
C VAL A 270 -20.54 7.41 -15.41
N LEU A 271 -21.16 7.26 -14.24
CA LEU A 271 -22.46 7.85 -13.89
C LEU A 271 -22.37 9.37 -13.86
#